data_AF-A0A0G1I643-F1
#
_entry.id   AF-A0A0G1I643-F1
#
_cell.length_a   1.000
_cell.length_b   1.000
_cell.length_c   1.000
_cell.angle_alpha   90.00
_cell.angle_beta   90.00
_cell.angle_gamma   90.00
#
_symmetry.space_group_name_H-M   'P 1'
#
loop_
_entity.id
_entity.type
_entity.pdbx_description
1 polymer ?
#
loop_
_entity_poly.entity_id
_entity_poly.type
_entity_poly.pdbx_seq_one_letter_code
_entity_poly.pdbx_strand_id
1 'polypeptide(L)'
;MIIEYTNAKEPKSHTSLSVAIVVASSVFFFIPTTLIILGYLSSTPTGTLISPLPPGTLSNVGAQRDVPTSTPTPTNQELPIIAAPNDATASSPTNITPLAGSNIIDKTATISAGLTEATVTDPDIKSASQIYLSPKPGDESIYSVKSKSEGLMIIEVNSPSDIVRYIDYHLINP
;
A
#
# COMPACT_ATOMS: atom_id res chain seq x y z
N MET A 1 57.11 -39.95 -28.53
CA MET A 1 55.97 -40.88 -28.43
C MET A 1 54.97 -40.23 -27.49
N ILE A 2 53.85 -39.75 -28.01
CA ILE A 2 52.76 -39.17 -27.20
C ILE A 2 51.68 -40.25 -27.15
N ILE A 3 51.29 -40.66 -25.95
CA ILE A 3 50.19 -41.62 -25.75
C ILE A 3 48.99 -40.78 -25.31
N GLU A 4 48.02 -40.61 -26.23
CA GLU A 4 46.73 -40.01 -25.91
C GLU A 4 45.77 -41.11 -25.43
N TYR A 5 45.31 -41.00 -24.19
CA TYR A 5 44.22 -41.83 -23.68
C TYR A 5 42.89 -41.13 -23.95
N THR A 6 42.22 -41.50 -25.03
CA THR A 6 40.80 -41.15 -25.21
C THR A 6 39.96 -42.07 -24.33
N ASN A 7 39.64 -41.62 -23.12
CA ASN A 7 38.63 -42.25 -22.28
C ASN A 7 37.27 -41.59 -22.56
N ALA A 8 36.71 -41.85 -23.74
CA ALA A 8 35.34 -41.45 -24.07
C ALA A 8 34.40 -42.59 -23.67
N LYS A 9 33.81 -42.49 -22.48
CA LYS A 9 32.72 -43.36 -22.05
C LYS A 9 31.48 -43.03 -22.90
N GLU A 10 30.88 -44.05 -23.54
CA GLU A 10 29.69 -43.86 -24.37
C GLU A 10 28.56 -43.12 -23.62
N PRO A 11 27.82 -42.23 -24.29
CA PRO A 11 26.74 -41.49 -23.65
C PRO A 11 25.66 -42.45 -23.20
N LYS A 12 25.33 -42.41 -21.90
CA LYS A 12 24.20 -43.14 -21.31
C LYS A 12 22.93 -42.79 -22.07
N SER A 13 22.35 -43.76 -22.77
CA SER A 13 21.04 -43.60 -23.39
C SER A 13 20.02 -43.21 -22.31
N HIS A 14 19.39 -42.05 -22.48
CA HIS A 14 18.31 -41.61 -21.60
C HIS A 14 17.11 -42.53 -21.81
N THR A 15 16.64 -43.15 -20.74
CA THR A 15 15.49 -44.06 -20.76
C THR A 15 14.23 -43.26 -21.11
N SER A 16 13.34 -43.81 -21.95
CA SER A 16 12.08 -43.14 -22.38
C SER A 16 11.22 -42.64 -21.22
N LEU A 17 11.38 -43.24 -20.03
CA LEU A 17 10.78 -42.80 -18.77
C LEU A 17 11.26 -41.39 -18.35
N SER A 18 12.55 -41.07 -18.49
CA SER A 18 13.10 -39.76 -18.13
C SER A 18 12.54 -38.66 -19.04
N VAL A 19 12.36 -38.95 -20.33
CA VAL A 19 11.77 -38.01 -21.28
C VAL A 19 10.29 -37.77 -20.95
N ALA A 20 9.54 -38.82 -20.62
CA ALA A 20 8.13 -38.71 -20.24
C ALA A 20 7.91 -37.88 -18.97
N ILE A 21 8.80 -38.01 -17.97
CA ILE A 21 8.75 -37.21 -16.74
C ILE A 21 8.97 -35.72 -17.02
N VAL A 22 9.95 -35.39 -17.86
CA VAL A 22 10.23 -34.00 -18.25
C VAL A 22 9.03 -33.39 -18.98
N VAL A 23 8.43 -34.12 -19.91
CA VAL A 23 7.23 -33.65 -20.64
C VAL A 23 6.00 -33.52 -19.72
N ALA A 24 5.80 -34.45 -18.78
CA ALA A 24 4.71 -34.33 -17.82
C ALA A 24 4.90 -33.10 -16.90
N SER A 25 6.13 -32.87 -16.42
CA SER A 25 6.44 -31.73 -15.55
C SER A 25 6.23 -30.37 -16.21
N SER A 26 6.46 -30.24 -17.53
CA SER A 26 6.22 -28.99 -18.24
C SER A 26 4.72 -28.67 -18.32
N VAL A 27 3.86 -29.66 -18.58
CA VAL A 27 2.40 -29.48 -18.64
C VAL A 27 1.84 -28.94 -17.31
N PHE A 28 2.30 -29.46 -16.17
CA PHE A 28 1.86 -29.00 -14.85
C PHE A 28 2.34 -27.58 -14.48
N PHE A 29 3.42 -27.09 -15.09
CA PHE A 29 3.91 -25.74 -14.84
C PHE A 29 3.30 -24.70 -15.79
N PHE A 30 3.14 -25.04 -17.07
CA PHE A 30 2.68 -24.10 -18.10
C PHE A 30 1.16 -23.88 -18.10
N ILE A 31 0.34 -24.88 -17.75
CA ILE A 31 -1.13 -24.71 -17.73
C ILE A 31 -1.57 -23.72 -16.63
N PRO A 32 -1.12 -23.82 -15.36
CA PRO A 32 -1.56 -22.88 -14.33
C PRO A 32 -1.08 -21.45 -14.58
N THR A 33 0.17 -21.27 -15.02
CA THR A 33 0.75 -19.95 -15.30
C THR A 33 0.05 -19.25 -16.45
N THR A 34 -0.28 -19.97 -17.53
CA THR A 34 -1.00 -19.38 -18.67
C THR A 34 -2.44 -18.98 -18.30
N LEU A 35 -3.14 -19.77 -17.48
CA LEU A 35 -4.49 -19.43 -17.00
C LEU A 35 -4.49 -18.19 -16.09
N ILE A 36 -3.50 -18.03 -15.23
CA ILE A 36 -3.35 -16.84 -14.37
C ILE A 36 -3.14 -15.58 -15.22
N ILE A 37 -2.25 -15.65 -16.22
CA ILE A 37 -1.96 -14.51 -17.11
C ILE A 37 -3.20 -14.15 -17.95
N LEU A 38 -3.92 -15.14 -18.48
CA LEU A 38 -5.11 -14.89 -19.28
C LEU A 38 -6.25 -14.28 -18.46
N GLY A 39 -6.44 -14.73 -17.21
CA GLY A 39 -7.40 -14.13 -16.28
C GLY A 39 -7.07 -12.67 -15.98
N TYR A 40 -5.79 -12.36 -15.76
CA TYR A 40 -5.34 -10.99 -15.51
C TYR A 40 -5.61 -10.05 -16.68
N LEU A 41 -5.37 -10.49 -17.92
CA LEU A 41 -5.61 -9.66 -19.12
C LEU A 41 -7.10 -9.47 -19.45
N SER A 42 -7.98 -10.34 -18.98
CA SER A 42 -9.44 -10.21 -19.17
C SER A 42 -10.12 -9.23 -18.19
N SER A 43 -9.39 -8.81 -17.15
CA SER A 43 -9.91 -8.03 -16.04
C SER A 43 -9.75 -6.53 -16.29
N THR A 44 -10.41 -5.98 -17.31
CA THR A 44 -10.54 -4.52 -17.42
C THR A 44 -11.59 -4.04 -16.40
N PRO A 45 -11.27 -3.13 -15.47
CA PRO A 45 -12.25 -2.63 -14.52
C PRO A 45 -13.28 -1.76 -15.24
N THR A 46 -14.45 -2.32 -15.51
CA THR A 46 -15.64 -1.55 -15.93
C THR A 46 -16.34 -1.05 -14.67
N GLY A 47 -15.97 0.13 -14.18
CA GLY A 47 -16.62 0.70 -13.00
C GLY A 47 -16.10 2.07 -12.62
N THR A 48 -16.71 3.12 -13.17
CA THR A 48 -16.58 4.49 -12.67
C THR A 48 -17.36 4.63 -11.35
N LEU A 49 -16.65 4.63 -10.22
CA LEU A 49 -17.21 5.00 -8.91
C LEU A 49 -17.28 6.53 -8.76
N ILE A 50 -17.96 7.21 -9.68
CA ILE A 50 -18.32 8.62 -9.49
C ILE A 50 -19.61 8.64 -8.68
N SER A 51 -19.48 8.72 -7.35
CA SER A 51 -20.60 9.06 -6.47
C SER A 51 -21.04 10.49 -6.79
N PRO A 52 -22.30 10.75 -7.18
CA PRO A 52 -22.76 12.11 -7.40
C PRO A 52 -22.82 12.82 -6.04
N LEU A 53 -22.08 13.92 -5.90
CA LEU A 53 -22.26 14.83 -4.78
C LEU A 53 -23.72 15.32 -4.78
N PRO A 54 -24.43 15.28 -3.63
CA PRO A 54 -25.78 15.82 -3.56
C PRO A 54 -25.73 17.33 -3.83
N PRO A 55 -26.61 17.88 -4.69
CA PRO A 55 -26.70 19.31 -4.87
C PRO A 55 -27.18 19.96 -3.57
N GLY A 56 -26.28 20.70 -2.92
CA GLY A 56 -26.63 21.54 -1.78
C GLY A 56 -27.63 22.60 -2.21
N THR A 57 -28.84 22.54 -1.66
CA THR A 57 -29.86 23.58 -1.85
C THR A 57 -29.47 24.82 -1.04
N LEU A 58 -29.17 25.93 -1.71
CA LEU A 58 -29.19 27.25 -1.08
C LEU A 58 -30.61 27.50 -0.55
N SER A 59 -30.74 27.67 0.76
CA SER A 59 -32.02 28.00 1.39
C SER A 59 -32.41 29.43 0.95
N ASN A 60 -33.24 29.47 -0.09
CA ASN A 60 -33.95 30.65 -0.52
C ASN A 60 -35.08 30.90 0.50
N VAL A 61 -34.84 31.77 1.49
CA VAL A 61 -35.94 32.33 2.27
C VAL A 61 -36.66 33.34 1.38
N GLY A 62 -37.70 32.80 0.74
CA GLY A 62 -38.91 33.39 0.18
C GLY A 62 -38.97 34.90 -0.08
N ALA A 63 -39.28 35.18 -1.34
CA ALA A 63 -39.81 36.41 -1.90
C ALA A 63 -40.91 37.09 -1.07
N GLN A 64 -40.84 38.42 -0.95
CA GLN A 64 -42.00 39.26 -1.26
C GLN A 64 -41.54 40.65 -1.72
N ARG A 65 -42.01 41.01 -2.90
CA ARG A 65 -41.92 42.33 -3.53
C ARG A 65 -42.77 43.30 -2.71
N ASP A 66 -42.18 44.41 -2.25
CA ASP A 66 -42.77 45.76 -2.23
C ASP A 66 -41.73 46.79 -1.75
N VAL A 67 -41.52 47.83 -2.56
CA VAL A 67 -40.80 49.08 -2.26
C VAL A 67 -41.89 50.02 -1.68
N PRO A 68 -41.68 50.92 -0.68
CA PRO A 68 -40.57 51.86 -0.71
C PRO A 68 -39.97 52.36 0.63
N THR A 69 -38.79 52.97 0.50
CA THR A 69 -38.24 54.04 1.36
C THR A 69 -37.72 53.68 2.76
N SER A 70 -36.40 53.45 2.86
CA SER A 70 -35.54 54.18 3.81
C SER A 70 -34.08 53.77 3.59
N THR A 71 -33.26 54.72 3.13
CA THR A 71 -31.81 54.62 3.13
C THR A 71 -31.30 54.58 4.57
N PRO A 72 -30.40 53.63 4.92
CA PRO A 72 -29.22 54.04 5.65
C PRO A 72 -27.94 53.47 5.02
N THR A 73 -27.12 54.42 4.57
CA THR A 73 -25.65 54.48 4.62
C THR A 73 -24.86 53.17 4.79
N PRO A 74 -23.99 52.79 3.83
CA PRO A 74 -23.07 51.69 4.03
C PRO A 74 -21.87 52.18 4.85
N THR A 75 -21.85 51.86 6.14
CA THR A 75 -20.61 51.96 6.94
C THR A 75 -19.71 50.79 6.56
N ASN A 76 -18.72 51.07 5.71
CA ASN A 76 -17.53 50.25 5.51
C ASN A 76 -16.79 50.09 6.84
N GLN A 77 -16.97 48.96 7.52
CA GLN A 77 -15.97 48.38 8.40
C GLN A 77 -16.00 46.86 8.24
N GLU A 78 -15.37 46.40 7.15
CA GLU A 78 -15.02 45.01 6.95
C GLU A 78 -13.88 44.67 7.92
N LEU A 79 -14.23 44.35 9.17
CA LEU A 79 -13.29 43.75 10.10
C LEU A 79 -13.10 42.27 9.70
N PRO A 80 -11.86 41.77 9.59
CA PRO A 80 -11.62 40.37 9.31
C PRO A 80 -12.22 39.52 10.44
N ILE A 81 -13.12 38.60 10.09
CA ILE A 81 -13.67 37.62 11.04
C ILE A 81 -12.57 36.60 11.32
N ILE A 82 -11.88 36.75 12.45
CA ILE A 82 -10.96 35.73 12.97
C ILE A 82 -11.83 34.65 13.61
N ALA A 83 -11.82 33.44 13.05
CA ALA A 83 -12.48 32.29 13.66
C ALA A 83 -11.86 32.04 15.05
N ALA A 84 -12.70 31.93 16.08
CA ALA A 84 -12.24 31.58 17.42
C ALA A 84 -11.60 30.18 17.42
N PRO A 85 -10.58 29.93 18.26
CA PRO A 85 -10.01 28.59 18.43
C PRO A 85 -11.10 27.57 18.74
N ASN A 86 -11.17 26.50 17.94
CA ASN A 86 -12.09 25.39 18.20
C ASN A 86 -11.44 24.45 19.23
N ASP A 87 -11.62 24.75 20.51
CA ASP A 87 -11.13 23.90 21.62
C ASP A 87 -11.95 22.61 21.79
N ALA A 88 -12.96 22.36 20.94
CA ALA A 88 -13.93 21.27 21.12
C ALA A 88 -13.63 19.98 20.33
N THR A 89 -12.50 19.87 19.61
CA THR A 89 -12.09 18.60 19.00
C THR A 89 -10.84 18.05 19.68
N ALA A 90 -11.02 17.54 20.90
CA ALA A 90 -10.14 16.49 21.38
C ALA A 90 -10.42 15.24 20.52
N SER A 91 -9.43 14.80 19.75
CA SER A 91 -9.48 13.50 19.08
C SER A 91 -9.71 12.43 20.15
N SER A 92 -10.83 11.72 20.09
CA SER A 92 -11.02 10.52 20.92
C SER A 92 -9.88 9.56 20.60
N PRO A 93 -9.10 9.09 21.60
CA PRO A 93 -8.19 7.99 21.38
C PRO A 93 -9.03 6.75 21.07
N THR A 94 -8.96 6.25 19.85
CA THR A 94 -9.50 4.93 19.50
C THR A 94 -8.62 3.91 20.21
N ASN A 95 -9.01 3.50 21.42
CA ASN A 95 -8.33 2.44 22.13
C ASN A 95 -8.78 1.10 21.53
N ILE A 96 -8.10 0.67 20.46
CA ILE A 96 -8.31 -0.66 19.89
C ILE A 96 -7.65 -1.64 20.86
N THR A 97 -8.44 -2.23 21.75
CA THR A 97 -7.95 -3.29 22.63
C THR A 97 -7.64 -4.50 21.75
N PRO A 98 -6.38 -4.99 21.66
CA PRO A 98 -6.08 -6.17 20.88
C PRO A 98 -6.90 -7.35 21.43
N LEU A 99 -7.56 -8.08 20.53
CA LEU A 99 -8.31 -9.28 20.87
C LEU A 99 -7.35 -10.26 21.57
N ALA A 100 -7.69 -10.71 22.77
CA ALA A 100 -6.86 -11.64 23.53
C ALA A 100 -6.53 -12.88 22.67
N GLY A 101 -5.24 -13.10 22.39
CA GLY A 101 -4.75 -14.17 21.50
C GLY A 101 -4.29 -13.70 20.12
N SER A 102 -4.36 -12.40 19.79
CA SER A 102 -3.72 -11.87 18.58
C SER A 102 -2.20 -11.80 18.77
N ASN A 103 -1.45 -12.41 17.85
CA ASN A 103 0.01 -12.32 17.75
C ASN A 103 0.46 -11.21 16.79
N ILE A 104 -0.45 -10.30 16.45
CA ILE A 104 -0.23 -9.18 15.55
C ILE A 104 0.13 -7.94 16.37
N ILE A 105 1.23 -7.28 16.01
CA ILE A 105 1.69 -6.02 16.58
C ILE A 105 1.72 -4.97 15.46
N ASP A 106 0.89 -3.94 15.59
CA ASP A 106 0.75 -2.87 14.60
C ASP A 106 1.66 -1.69 14.95
N LYS A 107 2.40 -1.19 13.95
CA LYS A 107 3.36 -0.10 14.11
C LYS A 107 3.43 0.76 12.86
N THR A 108 4.16 1.88 12.95
CA THR A 108 4.39 2.80 11.83
C THR A 108 5.88 3.08 11.70
N ALA A 109 6.37 3.09 10.46
CA ALA A 109 7.70 3.53 10.10
C ALA A 109 7.63 4.79 9.22
N THR A 110 8.73 5.52 9.19
CA THR A 110 8.89 6.75 8.40
C THR A 110 10.06 6.64 7.46
N ILE A 111 9.85 7.09 6.22
CA ILE A 111 10.91 7.29 5.23
C ILE A 111 11.03 8.79 5.00
N SER A 112 12.21 9.35 5.26
CA SER A 112 12.48 10.77 5.09
C SER A 112 12.35 11.19 3.63
N ALA A 113 11.99 12.46 3.40
CA ALA A 113 11.92 13.05 2.07
C ALA A 113 13.24 12.87 1.30
N GLY A 114 13.15 12.60 0.01
CA GLY A 114 14.27 12.36 -0.89
C GLY A 114 14.91 10.96 -0.78
N LEU A 115 14.51 10.13 0.19
CA LEU A 115 15.05 8.78 0.35
C LEU A 115 14.11 7.72 -0.24
N THR A 116 14.72 6.61 -0.66
CA THR A 116 14.02 5.39 -1.10
C THR A 116 14.13 4.26 -0.09
N GLU A 117 14.88 4.44 1.00
CA GLU A 117 15.12 3.41 2.01
C GLU A 117 15.04 4.00 3.42
N ALA A 118 14.51 3.21 4.34
CA ALA A 118 14.54 3.49 5.77
C ALA A 118 14.96 2.24 6.56
N THR A 119 15.87 2.44 7.51
CA THR A 119 16.20 1.43 8.51
C THR A 119 15.26 1.58 9.70
N VAL A 120 14.59 0.50 10.07
CA VAL A 120 13.68 0.43 11.21
C VAL A 120 14.30 -0.48 12.26
N THR A 121 14.62 0.08 13.41
CA THR A 121 15.07 -0.66 14.59
C THR A 121 13.87 -0.93 15.48
N ASP A 122 13.50 -2.19 15.63
CA ASP A 122 12.36 -2.61 16.43
C ASP A 122 12.66 -3.95 17.13
N PRO A 123 12.77 -3.97 18.48
CA PRO A 123 13.12 -5.16 19.26
C PRO A 123 12.10 -6.31 19.15
N ASP A 124 10.88 -6.02 18.72
CA ASP A 124 9.84 -7.03 18.55
C ASP A 124 10.07 -7.87 17.29
N ILE A 125 10.84 -7.38 16.32
CA ILE A 125 11.21 -8.12 15.10
C ILE A 125 12.11 -9.30 15.48
N LYS A 126 11.60 -10.51 15.26
CA LYS A 126 12.32 -11.78 15.39
C LYS A 126 12.69 -12.33 14.02
N SER A 127 13.65 -13.25 13.99
CA SER A 127 14.05 -13.92 12.75
C SER A 127 12.86 -14.60 12.05
N ALA A 128 11.95 -15.17 12.84
CA ALA A 128 10.76 -15.88 12.36
C ALA A 128 9.52 -14.99 12.14
N SER A 129 9.59 -13.69 12.43
CA SER A 129 8.45 -12.79 12.27
C SER A 129 8.04 -12.64 10.81
N GLN A 130 6.74 -12.55 10.56
CA GLN A 130 6.19 -12.10 9.27
C GLN A 130 5.88 -10.60 9.38
N ILE A 131 6.17 -9.86 8.32
CA ILE A 131 5.99 -8.40 8.27
C ILE A 131 5.13 -8.07 7.07
N TYR A 132 4.00 -7.41 7.31
CA TYR A 132 3.13 -6.88 6.26
C TYR A 132 3.24 -5.36 6.26
N LEU A 133 3.36 -4.76 5.08
CA LEU A 133 3.43 -3.31 4.91
C LEU A 133 2.11 -2.79 4.32
N SER A 134 1.58 -1.71 4.89
CA SER A 134 0.30 -1.12 4.53
C SER A 134 0.48 0.38 4.27
N PRO A 135 0.53 0.81 3.00
CA PRO A 135 0.64 2.22 2.63
C PRO A 135 -0.51 3.05 3.20
N LYS A 136 -0.25 4.31 3.53
CA LYS A 136 -1.32 5.22 3.95
C LYS A 136 -2.30 5.47 2.78
N PRO A 137 -3.59 5.75 3.07
CA PRO A 137 -4.55 6.09 2.03
C PRO A 137 -4.07 7.26 1.16
N GLY A 138 -4.10 7.08 -0.16
CA GLY A 138 -3.63 8.08 -1.13
C GLY A 138 -2.13 8.00 -1.46
N ASP A 139 -1.38 7.10 -0.83
CA ASP A 139 -0.01 6.79 -1.25
C ASP A 139 -0.01 5.63 -2.26
N GLU A 140 0.36 5.94 -3.50
CA GLU A 140 0.44 4.98 -4.61
C GLU A 140 1.80 4.28 -4.72
N SER A 141 2.71 4.54 -3.77
CA SER A 141 4.04 3.91 -3.79
C SER A 141 4.01 2.44 -3.41
N ILE A 142 4.98 1.73 -3.98
CA ILE A 142 5.19 0.31 -3.72
C ILE A 142 6.28 0.18 -2.66
N TYR A 143 5.95 -0.49 -1.57
CA TYR A 143 6.85 -0.73 -0.45
C TYR A 143 7.24 -2.19 -0.36
N SER A 144 8.48 -2.46 0.02
CA SER A 144 8.99 -3.80 0.25
C SER A 144 9.91 -3.85 1.46
N VAL A 145 9.99 -5.02 2.10
CA VAL A 145 11.04 -5.28 3.10
C VAL A 145 12.27 -5.78 2.36
N LYS A 146 13.27 -4.92 2.20
CA LYS A 146 14.52 -5.20 1.50
C LYS A 146 15.41 -6.18 2.28
N SER A 147 15.47 -6.03 3.60
CA SER A 147 16.18 -6.94 4.48
C SER A 147 15.55 -6.98 5.88
N LYS A 148 15.82 -8.08 6.60
CA LYS A 148 15.30 -8.32 7.96
C LYS A 148 16.33 -9.10 8.78
N SER A 149 16.58 -8.64 10.00
CA SER A 149 17.31 -9.36 11.04
C SER A 149 16.59 -9.19 12.37
N GLU A 150 17.03 -9.90 13.41
CA GLU A 150 16.43 -9.67 14.74
C GLU A 150 16.67 -8.22 15.18
N GLY A 151 15.60 -7.56 15.64
CA GLY A 151 15.64 -6.18 16.06
C GLY A 151 15.65 -5.14 14.93
N LEU A 152 15.66 -5.55 13.65
CA LEU A 152 15.91 -4.62 12.55
C LEU A 152 15.27 -5.06 11.22
N MET A 153 14.76 -4.10 10.45
CA MET A 153 14.42 -4.28 9.05
C MET A 153 14.80 -3.06 8.21
N ILE A 154 14.97 -3.26 6.91
CA ILE A 154 15.11 -2.17 5.94
C ILE A 154 13.87 -2.19 5.04
N ILE A 155 13.15 -1.07 5.02
CA ILE A 155 12.03 -0.85 4.12
C ILE A 155 12.55 -0.07 2.90
N GLU A 156 12.18 -0.52 1.71
CA GLU A 156 12.44 0.14 0.44
C GLU A 156 11.12 0.62 -0.17
N VAL A 157 11.17 1.77 -0.86
CA VAL A 157 10.08 2.33 -1.63
C VAL A 157 10.54 2.56 -3.07
N ASN A 158 9.65 2.31 -4.03
CA ASN A 158 9.96 2.35 -5.47
C ASN A 158 10.38 3.73 -6.01
N SER A 159 10.05 4.82 -5.31
CA SER A 159 10.41 6.18 -5.71
C SER A 159 10.59 7.11 -4.51
N PRO A 160 11.53 8.07 -4.59
CA PRO A 160 11.65 9.11 -3.57
C PRO A 160 10.41 10.01 -3.59
N SER A 161 10.19 10.74 -2.49
CA SER A 161 9.13 11.74 -2.36
C SER A 161 9.68 13.04 -1.82
N ASP A 162 9.06 14.16 -2.18
CA ASP A 162 9.40 15.49 -1.65
C ASP A 162 8.90 15.68 -0.20
N ILE A 163 8.09 14.74 0.30
CA ILE A 163 7.57 14.73 1.66
C ILE A 163 7.98 13.45 2.41
N VAL A 164 7.93 13.53 3.74
CA VAL A 164 8.10 12.34 4.60
C VAL A 164 6.95 11.37 4.34
N ARG A 165 7.28 10.12 4.09
CA ARG A 165 6.32 9.03 3.91
C ARG A 165 6.12 8.29 5.22
N TYR A 166 4.89 7.87 5.48
CA TYR A 166 4.52 7.03 6.61
C TYR A 166 4.01 5.70 6.06
N ILE A 167 4.51 4.61 6.62
CA ILE A 167 4.11 3.25 6.24
C ILE A 167 3.73 2.49 7.50
N ASP A 168 2.52 1.94 7.54
CA ASP A 168 2.15 1.05 8.64
C ASP A 168 2.76 -0.34 8.37
N TYR A 169 3.21 -0.99 9.42
CA TYR A 169 3.68 -2.37 9.35
C TYR A 169 3.06 -3.21 10.46
N HIS A 170 2.70 -4.44 10.07
CA HIS A 170 2.06 -5.41 10.94
C HIS A 170 3.03 -6.57 11.14
N LEU A 171 3.47 -6.74 12.38
CA LEU A 171 4.38 -7.79 12.77
C LEU A 171 3.59 -8.98 13.32
N ILE A 172 3.82 -10.15 12.75
CA ILE A 172 3.21 -11.40 13.22
C ILE A 172 4.33 -12.30 13.72
N ASN A 173 4.35 -12.52 15.03
CA ASN A 173 5.31 -13.42 15.67
C ASN A 173 4.70 -14.82 15.81
N PRO A 174 5.37 -15.88 15.35
CA PRO A 174 4.89 -17.26 15.55
C PRO A 174 4.93 -17.69 17.03
#